data_AF-A0A7U5PGM8-F1
#
_entry.id   AF-A0A7U5PGM8-F1
#
_cell.length_a   1.000
_cell.length_b   1.000
_cell.length_c   1.000
_cell.angle_alpha   90.00
_cell.angle_beta   90.00
_cell.angle_gamma   90.00
#
_symmetry.space_group_name_H-M   'P 1'
#
loop_
_entity.id
_entity.type
_entity.pdbx_description
1 polymer ?
#
loop_
_entity_poly.entity_id
_entity_poly.type
_entity_poly.pdbx_seq_one_letter_code
_entity_poly.pdbx_strand_id
1 'polypeptide(L)'
;MMSDVFSGYLDVYKNLLIILIFILCFVRVGGISFFIKLFLRAIRVNYTDNDLKKHDDAYFNVQLFRLFNGVNVKSESDVKIICDALDQNKIERSLFRFSGFFGMLGVRRQIRFEVIMMSILGVLCFGAGLNMLYAAPKMKVNYVSYTYKDESVLISKYRVYDYEKNNSYNKKDCQKLVPDENNINYLACEYLLSSDKDIKEELQDAIASEMIAIKVYFGLIIGFFFMGAIIVLGYTNFRQLNKIVCDIKEENRNNLNLDC
;
A
#
# COMPACT_ATOMS: atom_id res chain seq x y z
N MET A 1 -10.05 -15.88 28.40
CA MET A 1 -9.40 -14.57 28.20
C MET A 1 -9.58 -14.22 26.74
N MET A 2 -10.26 -13.11 26.44
CA MET A 2 -10.53 -12.70 25.06
C MET A 2 -9.20 -12.27 24.41
N SER A 3 -8.83 -12.87 23.28
CA SER A 3 -7.43 -12.91 22.87
C SER A 3 -6.94 -11.59 22.24
N ASP A 4 -5.83 -11.06 22.76
CA ASP A 4 -5.09 -9.90 22.25
C ASP A 4 -4.18 -10.21 21.05
N VAL A 5 -4.25 -11.44 20.52
CA VAL A 5 -3.39 -11.94 19.43
C VAL A 5 -3.62 -11.17 18.11
N PHE A 6 -4.82 -10.61 17.94
CA PHE A 6 -5.19 -9.88 16.73
C PHE A 6 -4.49 -8.51 16.63
N SER A 7 -4.19 -7.85 17.75
CA SER A 7 -3.67 -6.47 17.75
C SER A 7 -2.23 -6.41 17.21
N GLY A 8 -1.35 -7.30 17.70
CA GLY A 8 0.07 -7.30 17.32
C GLY A 8 0.32 -7.59 15.83
N TYR A 9 -0.41 -8.54 15.24
CA TYR A 9 -0.29 -8.82 13.80
C TYR A 9 -0.83 -7.66 12.95
N LEU A 10 -1.97 -7.10 13.33
CA LEU A 10 -2.59 -5.98 12.62
C LEU A 10 -1.67 -4.75 12.59
N ASP A 11 -1.01 -4.45 13.70
CA ASP A 11 -0.09 -3.31 13.81
C ASP A 11 1.14 -3.46 12.91
N VAL A 12 1.69 -4.66 12.76
CA VAL A 12 2.81 -4.91 11.84
C VAL A 12 2.41 -4.59 10.40
N TYR A 13 1.29 -5.14 9.90
CA TYR A 13 0.84 -4.88 8.53
C TYR A 13 0.43 -3.43 8.30
N LYS A 14 -0.18 -2.79 9.29
CA LYS A 14 -0.49 -1.36 9.26
C LYS A 14 0.78 -0.52 9.11
N ASN A 15 1.79 -0.78 9.94
CA ASN A 15 3.07 -0.07 9.88
C ASN A 15 3.78 -0.31 8.53
N LEU A 16 3.77 -1.54 8.02
CA LEU A 16 4.32 -1.87 6.71
C LEU A 16 3.63 -1.09 5.58
N LEU A 17 2.30 -0.99 5.60
CA LEU A 17 1.55 -0.22 4.60
C LEU A 17 1.87 1.27 4.67
N ILE A 18 2.00 1.83 5.88
CA ILE A 18 2.40 3.23 6.08
C ILE A 18 3.80 3.49 5.53
N ILE A 19 4.77 2.63 5.85
CA ILE A 19 6.15 2.72 5.34
C ILE A 19 6.15 2.64 3.82
N LEU A 20 5.37 1.73 3.23
CA LEU A 20 5.24 1.59 1.78
C LEU A 20 4.72 2.88 1.13
N ILE A 21 3.65 3.47 1.66
CA ILE A 21 3.10 4.74 1.18
C ILE A 21 4.15 5.84 1.28
N PHE A 22 4.87 5.90 2.41
CA PHE A 22 5.94 6.88 2.61
C PHE A 22 7.06 6.73 1.58
N ILE A 23 7.53 5.51 1.31
CA ILE A 23 8.55 5.23 0.28
C ILE A 23 8.08 5.70 -1.08
N LEU A 24 6.83 5.42 -1.46
CA LEU A 24 6.31 5.80 -2.77
C LEU A 24 6.16 7.32 -2.91
N CYS A 25 5.68 8.01 -1.88
CA CYS A 25 5.68 9.47 -1.82
C CYS A 25 7.10 10.03 -1.94
N PHE A 26 8.07 9.42 -1.27
CA PHE A 26 9.46 9.84 -1.31
C PHE A 26 10.07 9.71 -2.71
N VAL A 27 9.86 8.57 -3.36
CA VAL A 27 10.27 8.33 -4.74
C VAL A 27 9.58 9.33 -5.67
N ARG A 28 8.29 9.64 -5.45
CA ARG A 28 7.52 10.60 -6.25
C ARG A 28 8.15 11.99 -6.32
N VAL A 29 8.68 12.46 -5.19
CA VAL A 29 9.23 13.81 -5.01
C VAL A 29 10.68 13.93 -5.50
N GLY A 30 11.36 12.81 -5.75
CA GLY A 30 12.77 12.81 -6.13
C GLY A 30 13.74 12.82 -4.94
N GLY A 31 13.25 12.37 -3.77
CA GLY A 31 14.03 12.11 -2.56
C GLY A 31 14.38 13.34 -1.71
N ILE A 32 15.20 13.12 -0.67
CA ILE A 32 15.63 14.13 0.31
C ILE A 32 16.30 15.33 -0.37
N SER A 33 17.04 15.07 -1.47
CA SER A 33 17.78 16.11 -2.20
C SER A 33 16.88 17.27 -2.64
N PHE A 34 15.63 16.99 -3.03
CA PHE A 34 14.68 18.02 -3.42
C PHE A 34 14.32 18.92 -2.24
N PHE A 35 14.01 18.34 -1.07
CA PHE A 35 13.66 19.11 0.13
C PHE A 35 14.82 19.96 0.64
N ILE A 36 16.04 19.42 0.63
CA ILE A 36 17.24 20.17 1.00
C ILE A 36 17.42 21.36 0.05
N LYS A 37 17.29 21.15 -1.27
CA LYS A 37 17.43 22.22 -2.26
C LYS A 37 16.33 23.28 -2.12
N LEU A 38 15.09 22.86 -1.87
CA LEU A 38 13.98 23.76 -1.60
C LEU A 38 14.28 24.65 -0.39
N PHE A 39 14.80 24.05 0.70
CA PHE A 39 15.18 24.77 1.91
C PHE A 39 16.33 25.75 1.65
N LEU A 40 17.40 25.32 0.98
CA LEU A 40 18.55 26.18 0.64
C LEU A 40 18.14 27.38 -0.23
N ARG A 41 17.22 27.19 -1.19
CA ARG A 41 16.66 28.29 -1.98
C ARG A 41 15.82 29.24 -1.16
N ALA A 42 15.04 28.74 -0.20
CA ALA A 42 14.24 29.58 0.69
C ALA A 42 15.13 30.53 1.52
N ILE A 43 16.30 30.07 1.97
CA ILE A 43 17.29 30.90 2.68
C ILE A 43 18.27 31.63 1.74
N ARG A 44 18.03 31.61 0.42
CA ARG A 44 18.84 32.28 -0.62
C ARG A 44 20.31 31.86 -0.67
N VAL A 45 20.63 30.64 -0.23
CA VAL A 45 21.98 30.09 -0.34
C VAL A 45 22.18 29.56 -1.77
N ASN A 46 23.11 30.17 -2.51
CA ASN A 46 23.44 29.80 -3.88
C ASN A 46 24.95 29.55 -4.01
N TYR A 47 25.33 28.75 -5.01
CA TYR A 47 26.72 28.62 -5.41
C TYR A 47 27.28 29.96 -5.88
N THR A 48 28.53 30.26 -5.50
CA THR A 48 29.25 31.47 -5.92
C THR A 48 29.71 31.37 -7.39
N ASP A 49 29.99 30.16 -7.85
CA ASP A 49 30.35 29.86 -9.23
C ASP A 49 29.11 29.86 -10.13
N ASN A 50 29.16 30.63 -11.22
CA ASN A 50 28.05 30.80 -12.15
C ASN A 50 27.71 29.52 -12.94
N ASP A 51 28.70 28.71 -13.27
CA ASP A 51 28.50 27.46 -14.00
C ASP A 51 27.85 26.42 -13.10
N LEU A 52 28.32 26.31 -11.84
CA LEU A 52 27.69 25.42 -10.85
C LEU A 52 26.26 25.87 -10.52
N LYS A 53 26.02 27.18 -10.42
CA LYS A 53 24.69 27.73 -10.21
C LYS A 53 23.73 27.36 -11.34
N LYS A 54 24.17 27.51 -12.59
CA LYS A 54 23.36 27.15 -13.77
C LYS A 54 23.03 25.65 -13.81
N HIS A 55 24.00 24.79 -13.48
CA HIS A 55 23.76 23.35 -13.39
C HIS A 55 22.80 22.98 -12.26
N ASP A 56 22.91 23.62 -11.09
CA ASP A 56 21.97 23.39 -9.99
C ASP A 56 20.54 23.84 -10.35
N ASP A 57 20.41 25.01 -10.99
CA ASP A 57 19.12 25.54 -11.48
C ASP A 57 18.44 24.57 -12.46
N ALA A 58 19.18 24.09 -13.45
CA ALA A 58 18.66 23.12 -14.41
C ALA A 58 18.21 21.82 -13.74
N TYR A 59 19.00 21.32 -12.79
CA TYR A 59 18.66 20.11 -12.05
C TYR A 59 17.41 20.31 -11.17
N PHE A 60 17.30 21.45 -10.48
CA PHE A 60 16.12 21.77 -9.67
C PHE A 60 14.86 21.90 -10.53
N ASN A 61 14.94 22.53 -11.70
CA ASN A 61 13.81 22.64 -12.63
C ASN A 61 13.32 21.27 -13.10
N VAL A 62 14.24 20.33 -13.37
CA VAL A 62 13.90 18.94 -13.70
C VAL A 62 13.19 18.24 -12.53
N GLN A 63 13.66 18.44 -11.29
CA GLN A 63 12.98 17.88 -10.11
C GLN A 63 11.59 18.50 -9.90
N LEU A 64 11.44 19.80 -10.12
CA LEU A 64 10.17 20.50 -10.03
C LEU A 64 9.18 20.01 -11.10
N PHE A 65 9.65 19.81 -12.33
CA PHE A 65 8.88 19.20 -13.40
C PHE A 65 8.43 17.79 -13.02
N ARG A 66 9.32 16.98 -12.43
CA ARG A 66 8.96 15.66 -11.91
C ARG A 66 7.87 15.77 -10.86
N LEU A 67 7.97 16.68 -9.90
CA LEU A 67 6.97 16.86 -8.85
C LEU A 67 5.59 17.17 -9.44
N PHE A 68 5.48 18.17 -10.31
CA PHE A 68 4.19 18.58 -10.87
C PHE A 68 3.61 17.58 -11.87
N ASN A 69 4.44 17.07 -12.79
CA ASN A 69 3.95 16.26 -13.91
C ASN A 69 3.99 14.76 -13.65
N GLY A 70 4.76 14.30 -12.65
CA GLY A 70 4.84 12.86 -12.34
C GLY A 70 5.77 12.06 -13.21
N VAL A 71 6.61 12.75 -13.96
CA VAL A 71 7.52 12.15 -14.92
C VAL A 71 8.96 12.48 -14.56
N ASN A 72 9.80 11.45 -14.48
CA ASN A 72 11.21 11.64 -14.21
C ASN A 72 11.99 11.74 -15.53
N VAL A 73 12.81 12.77 -15.69
CA VAL A 73 13.60 13.05 -16.90
C VAL A 73 15.02 13.40 -16.51
N LYS A 74 15.96 13.29 -17.46
CA LYS A 74 17.38 13.51 -17.19
C LYS A 74 17.81 14.98 -17.29
N SER A 75 17.21 15.73 -18.20
CA SER A 75 17.64 17.10 -18.54
C SER A 75 16.46 17.99 -18.95
N GLU A 76 16.68 19.31 -18.93
CA GLU A 76 15.70 20.28 -19.44
C GLU A 76 15.40 20.11 -20.94
N SER A 77 16.36 19.63 -21.73
CA SER A 77 16.10 19.29 -23.15
C SER A 77 15.04 18.19 -23.26
N ASP A 78 15.08 17.20 -22.36
CA ASP A 78 14.11 16.11 -22.34
C ASP A 78 12.74 16.60 -21.85
N VAL A 79 12.71 17.58 -20.93
CA VAL A 79 11.47 18.27 -20.54
C VAL A 79 10.83 18.91 -21.76
N LYS A 80 11.59 19.66 -22.57
CA LYS A 80 11.08 20.33 -23.78
C LYS A 80 10.50 19.32 -24.78
N ILE A 81 11.22 18.25 -25.07
CA ILE A 81 10.75 17.17 -25.97
C ILE A 81 9.40 16.62 -25.50
N ILE A 82 9.23 16.40 -24.18
CA ILE A 82 7.98 15.89 -23.62
C ILE A 82 6.86 16.93 -23.73
N CYS A 83 7.13 18.20 -23.43
CA CYS A 83 6.15 19.27 -23.57
C CYS A 83 5.69 19.43 -25.03
N ASP A 84 6.63 19.44 -25.98
CA ASP A 84 6.33 19.54 -27.41
C ASP A 84 5.50 18.34 -27.88
N ALA A 85 5.82 17.14 -27.39
CA ALA A 85 5.08 15.92 -27.70
C ALA A 85 3.67 15.89 -27.08
N LEU A 86 3.47 16.53 -25.92
CA LEU A 86 2.15 16.74 -25.34
C LEU A 86 1.32 17.70 -26.19
N ASP A 87 1.90 18.83 -26.59
CA ASP A 87 1.22 19.85 -27.39
C ASP A 87 0.85 19.33 -28.79
N GLN A 88 1.67 18.42 -29.34
CA GLN A 88 1.40 17.72 -30.59
C GLN A 88 0.45 16.51 -30.45
N ASN A 89 -0.11 16.25 -29.26
CA ASN A 89 -0.93 15.08 -28.94
C ASN A 89 -0.26 13.72 -29.24
N LYS A 90 1.08 13.66 -29.31
CA LYS A 90 1.84 12.41 -29.46
C LYS A 90 1.90 11.63 -28.17
N ILE A 91 1.67 12.29 -27.02
CA ILE A 91 1.65 11.70 -25.69
C ILE A 91 0.39 12.13 -24.95
N GLU A 92 -0.28 11.19 -24.30
CA GLU A 92 -1.38 11.50 -23.40
C GLU A 92 -0.89 11.81 -21.98
N ARG A 93 -1.51 12.80 -21.32
CA ARG A 93 -1.25 13.12 -19.90
C ARG A 93 -1.58 11.95 -18.95
N SER A 94 -2.46 11.03 -19.35
CA SER A 94 -2.81 9.82 -18.60
C SER A 94 -1.58 8.95 -18.30
N LEU A 95 -0.64 8.86 -19.26
CA LEU A 95 0.59 8.08 -19.19
C LEU A 95 1.61 8.64 -18.19
N PHE A 96 1.37 9.83 -17.66
CA PHE A 96 2.26 10.44 -16.68
C PHE A 96 1.98 9.91 -15.26
N ARG A 97 0.80 9.34 -15.05
CA ARG A 97 0.39 8.84 -13.74
C ARG A 97 1.27 7.67 -13.34
N PHE A 98 1.96 7.81 -12.21
CA PHE A 98 2.82 6.81 -11.58
C PHE A 98 4.04 6.35 -12.40
N SER A 99 4.26 6.88 -13.60
CA SER A 99 5.41 6.51 -14.44
C SER A 99 6.74 6.99 -13.85
N GLY A 100 6.74 8.13 -13.15
CA GLY A 100 7.92 8.67 -12.46
C GLY A 100 8.44 7.83 -11.28
N PHE A 101 7.79 6.72 -10.92
CA PHE A 101 8.34 5.74 -9.97
C PHE A 101 9.46 4.90 -10.58
N PHE A 102 9.43 4.67 -11.90
CA PHE A 102 10.26 3.67 -12.57
C PHE A 102 11.57 4.22 -13.17
N GLY A 103 11.89 5.48 -12.87
CA GLY A 103 13.15 6.10 -13.28
C GLY A 103 13.02 7.08 -14.43
N MET A 104 14.17 7.54 -14.95
CA MET A 104 14.22 8.59 -15.97
C MET A 104 13.79 8.07 -17.35
N LEU A 105 12.98 8.86 -18.06
CA LEU A 105 12.57 8.61 -19.44
C LEU A 105 13.64 8.97 -20.48
N GLY A 106 13.47 8.42 -21.68
CA GLY A 106 14.24 8.79 -22.87
C GLY A 106 15.66 8.23 -22.86
N VAL A 107 15.88 7.12 -22.15
CA VAL A 107 17.18 6.44 -22.10
C VAL A 107 17.01 5.00 -22.59
N ARG A 108 17.78 4.64 -23.61
CA ARG A 108 17.67 3.35 -24.32
C ARG A 108 18.08 2.20 -23.39
N ARG A 109 17.06 1.43 -22.96
CA ARG A 109 17.11 -0.03 -22.77
C ARG A 109 18.17 -0.61 -21.81
N GLN A 110 18.49 0.04 -20.71
CA GLN A 110 19.03 -0.66 -19.54
C GLN A 110 17.92 -0.82 -18.50
N ILE A 111 17.65 -2.06 -18.11
CA ILE A 111 16.79 -2.38 -16.97
C ILE A 111 17.47 -1.73 -15.76
N ARG A 112 16.95 -0.58 -15.35
CA ARG A 112 17.54 0.18 -14.26
C ARG A 112 17.22 -0.50 -12.96
N PHE A 113 18.15 -0.39 -12.02
CA PHE A 113 17.96 -0.79 -10.63
C PHE A 113 16.63 -0.26 -10.07
N GLU A 114 16.24 0.97 -10.41
CA GLU A 114 14.95 1.58 -10.04
C GLU A 114 13.74 0.74 -10.50
N VAL A 115 13.74 0.27 -11.75
CA VAL A 115 12.67 -0.58 -12.28
C VAL A 115 12.62 -1.92 -11.57
N ILE A 116 13.78 -2.53 -11.32
CA ILE A 116 13.88 -3.82 -10.62
C ILE A 116 13.34 -3.68 -9.21
N MET A 117 13.81 -2.68 -8.46
CA MET A 117 13.40 -2.44 -7.08
C MET A 117 11.91 -2.15 -6.98
N MET A 118 11.36 -1.32 -7.87
CA MET A 118 9.92 -1.06 -7.91
C MET A 118 9.11 -2.30 -8.27
N SER A 119 9.64 -3.16 -9.14
CA SER A 119 8.98 -4.42 -9.51
C SER A 119 8.99 -5.41 -8.34
N ILE A 120 10.11 -5.55 -7.63
CA ILE A 120 10.23 -6.35 -6.40
C ILE A 120 9.24 -5.83 -5.35
N LEU A 121 9.18 -4.52 -5.15
CA LEU A 121 8.23 -3.90 -4.23
C LEU A 121 6.78 -4.22 -4.59
N GLY A 122 6.43 -4.19 -5.88
CA GLY A 122 5.12 -4.60 -6.37
C GLY A 122 4.79 -6.06 -6.04
N VAL A 123 5.74 -6.97 -6.29
CA VAL A 123 5.58 -8.40 -5.95
C VAL A 123 5.40 -8.59 -4.44
N LEU A 124 6.18 -7.88 -3.62
CA LEU A 124 6.06 -7.92 -2.16
C LEU A 124 4.70 -7.41 -1.67
N CYS A 125 4.12 -6.39 -2.32
CA CYS A 125 2.77 -5.90 -1.98
C CYS A 125 1.72 -6.99 -2.22
N PHE A 126 1.74 -7.62 -3.39
CA PHE A 126 0.82 -8.72 -3.69
C PHE A 126 1.05 -9.92 -2.76
N GLY A 127 2.33 -10.26 -2.50
CA GLY A 127 2.71 -11.32 -1.58
C GLY A 127 2.20 -11.09 -0.15
N ALA A 128 2.29 -9.86 0.36
CA ALA A 128 1.76 -9.50 1.67
C ALA A 128 0.23 -9.64 1.72
N GLY A 129 -0.49 -9.14 0.71
CA GLY A 129 -1.95 -9.29 0.62
C GLY A 129 -2.39 -10.76 0.57
N LEU A 130 -1.69 -11.59 -0.21
CA LEU A 130 -1.95 -13.04 -0.27
C LEU A 130 -1.60 -13.76 1.04
N ASN A 131 -0.50 -13.38 1.68
CA ASN A 131 -0.10 -13.96 2.96
C ASN A 131 -1.12 -13.65 4.07
N MET A 132 -1.65 -12.43 4.11
CA MET A 132 -2.77 -12.10 5.00
C MET A 132 -3.99 -12.96 4.69
N LEU A 133 -4.40 -13.10 3.43
CA LEU A 133 -5.53 -13.99 3.08
C LEU A 133 -5.32 -15.44 3.54
N TYR A 134 -4.09 -15.96 3.42
CA TYR A 134 -3.75 -17.32 3.85
C TYR A 134 -3.71 -17.47 5.38
N ALA A 135 -3.13 -16.51 6.08
CA ALA A 135 -3.00 -16.50 7.53
C ALA A 135 -4.21 -15.87 8.24
N ALA A 136 -5.34 -15.73 7.55
CA ALA A 136 -6.54 -15.12 8.09
C ALA A 136 -7.04 -15.94 9.30
N PRO A 137 -7.17 -15.34 10.50
CA PRO A 137 -7.67 -16.07 11.66
C PRO A 137 -9.14 -16.45 11.46
N LYS A 138 -9.61 -17.42 12.24
CA LYS A 138 -11.03 -17.83 12.29
C LYS A 138 -11.86 -16.60 12.70
N MET A 139 -12.57 -16.01 11.74
CA MET A 139 -13.33 -14.77 11.94
C MET A 139 -14.75 -14.89 11.40
N LYS A 140 -15.71 -14.26 12.09
CA LYS A 140 -17.12 -14.23 11.65
C LYS A 140 -17.78 -12.92 12.09
N VAL A 141 -18.53 -12.29 11.19
CA VAL A 141 -19.20 -11.02 11.46
C VAL A 141 -20.20 -11.16 12.61
N ASN A 142 -20.14 -10.26 13.59
CA ASN A 142 -20.92 -10.25 14.83
C ASN A 142 -20.60 -11.38 15.81
N TYR A 143 -19.40 -11.95 15.74
CA TYR A 143 -18.86 -12.87 16.72
C TYR A 143 -17.56 -12.32 17.30
N VAL A 144 -17.22 -12.78 18.49
CA VAL A 144 -15.94 -12.57 19.15
C VAL A 144 -15.24 -13.91 19.40
N SER A 145 -13.93 -13.97 19.21
CA SER A 145 -13.12 -15.14 19.50
C SER A 145 -12.89 -15.30 21.00
N TYR A 146 -13.30 -16.44 21.54
CA TYR A 146 -13.03 -16.87 22.90
C TYR A 146 -12.07 -18.06 22.87
N THR A 147 -10.91 -17.90 23.52
CA THR A 147 -9.83 -18.89 23.53
C THR A 147 -9.61 -19.40 24.95
N TYR A 148 -9.49 -20.73 25.08
CA TYR A 148 -9.20 -21.42 26.34
C TYR A 148 -8.39 -22.70 26.07
N LYS A 149 -7.25 -22.87 26.76
CA LYS A 149 -6.35 -24.05 26.66
C LYS A 149 -6.15 -24.54 25.20
N ASP A 150 -5.74 -23.61 24.33
CA ASP A 150 -5.47 -23.82 22.90
C ASP A 150 -6.68 -24.11 22.00
N GLU A 151 -7.89 -24.27 22.55
CA GLU A 151 -9.13 -24.31 21.79
C GLU A 151 -9.69 -22.89 21.59
N SER A 152 -10.42 -22.68 20.48
CA SER A 152 -11.06 -21.40 20.18
C SER A 152 -12.47 -21.59 19.64
N VAL A 153 -13.41 -20.82 20.18
CA VAL A 153 -14.81 -20.76 19.75
C VAL A 153 -15.23 -19.33 19.51
N LEU A 154 -16.26 -19.14 18.68
CA LEU A 154 -16.78 -17.83 18.33
C LEU A 154 -18.09 -17.59 19.08
N ILE A 155 -18.18 -16.50 19.85
CA ILE A 155 -19.36 -16.14 20.63
C ILE A 155 -20.06 -14.96 19.96
N SER A 156 -21.35 -15.07 19.71
CA SER A 156 -22.22 -13.95 19.33
C SER A 156 -23.23 -13.67 20.42
N LYS A 157 -24.00 -12.58 20.27
CA LYS A 157 -25.12 -12.25 21.17
C LYS A 157 -26.13 -13.41 21.35
N TYR A 158 -26.24 -14.33 20.40
CA TYR A 158 -27.31 -15.35 20.40
C TYR A 158 -26.81 -16.79 20.31
N ARG A 159 -25.54 -17.02 19.93
CA ARG A 159 -25.00 -18.34 19.64
C ARG A 159 -23.50 -18.43 19.94
N VAL A 160 -23.06 -19.60 20.41
CA VAL A 160 -21.65 -20.03 20.35
C VAL A 160 -21.48 -20.87 19.08
N TYR A 161 -20.39 -20.66 18.37
CA TYR A 161 -20.03 -21.40 17.17
C TYR A 161 -18.66 -22.04 17.37
N ASP A 162 -18.64 -23.37 17.36
CA ASP A 162 -17.44 -24.18 17.38
C ASP A 162 -16.99 -24.40 15.93
N TYR A 163 -15.86 -23.80 15.57
CA TYR A 163 -15.36 -23.84 14.21
C TYR A 163 -14.81 -25.22 13.83
N GLU A 164 -14.27 -25.97 14.80
CA GLU A 164 -13.63 -27.27 14.53
C GLU A 164 -14.66 -28.37 14.37
N LYS A 165 -15.70 -28.34 15.21
CA LYS A 165 -16.82 -29.27 15.14
C LYS A 165 -17.91 -28.83 14.16
N ASN A 166 -17.77 -27.64 13.56
CA ASN A 166 -18.76 -27.02 12.69
C ASN A 166 -20.17 -27.00 13.31
N ASN A 167 -20.24 -26.75 14.63
CA ASN A 167 -21.47 -26.82 15.40
C ASN A 167 -21.83 -25.45 15.97
N SER A 168 -23.13 -25.16 16.07
CA SER A 168 -23.62 -23.93 16.70
C SER A 168 -24.57 -24.24 17.83
N TYR A 169 -24.32 -23.65 19.00
CA TYR A 169 -25.14 -23.79 20.19
C TYR A 169 -25.92 -22.51 20.41
N ASN A 170 -27.25 -22.60 20.43
CA ASN A 170 -28.10 -21.49 20.89
C ASN A 170 -28.32 -21.57 22.40
N LYS A 171 -29.05 -20.61 22.98
CA LYS A 171 -29.34 -20.58 24.42
C LYS A 171 -29.95 -21.89 24.97
N LYS A 172 -30.86 -22.53 24.23
CA LYS A 172 -31.49 -23.81 24.65
C LYS A 172 -30.52 -24.98 24.57
N ASP A 173 -29.61 -24.96 23.61
CA ASP A 173 -28.57 -25.99 23.48
C ASP A 173 -27.54 -25.84 24.59
N CYS A 174 -27.17 -24.60 24.91
CA CYS A 174 -26.29 -24.28 26.03
C CYS A 174 -26.84 -24.76 27.39
N GLN A 175 -28.16 -24.71 27.61
CA GLN A 175 -28.80 -25.23 28.82
C GLN A 175 -28.70 -26.75 28.99
N LYS A 176 -28.44 -27.48 27.89
CA LYS A 176 -28.34 -28.95 27.89
C LYS A 176 -26.90 -29.44 28.05
N LEU A 177 -25.91 -28.54 28.00
CA LEU A 177 -24.52 -28.90 28.19
C LEU A 177 -24.27 -29.29 29.65
N VAL A 178 -23.53 -30.39 29.84
CA VAL A 178 -23.09 -30.82 31.17
C VAL A 178 -22.02 -29.82 31.65
N PRO A 179 -22.11 -29.33 32.91
CA PRO A 179 -21.07 -28.49 33.49
C PRO A 179 -19.71 -29.17 33.46
N ASP A 180 -18.78 -28.57 32.73
CA ASP A 180 -17.40 -29.03 32.61
C ASP A 180 -16.48 -27.82 32.40
N GLU A 181 -15.70 -27.49 33.44
CA GLU A 181 -14.76 -26.37 33.44
C GLU A 181 -13.60 -26.56 32.45
N ASN A 182 -13.41 -27.77 31.90
CA ASN A 182 -12.43 -28.02 30.86
C ASN A 182 -13.00 -27.89 29.45
N ASN A 183 -14.33 -27.78 29.29
CA ASN A 183 -14.97 -27.69 27.99
C ASN A 183 -15.20 -26.24 27.58
N ILE A 184 -14.50 -25.80 26.52
CA ILE A 184 -14.60 -24.42 26.02
C ILE A 184 -16.03 -24.04 25.59
N ASN A 185 -16.82 -24.99 25.08
CA ASN A 185 -18.20 -24.72 24.65
C ASN A 185 -19.10 -24.44 25.85
N TYR A 186 -18.86 -25.11 26.98
CA TYR A 186 -19.59 -24.85 28.23
C TYR A 186 -19.25 -23.45 28.76
N LEU A 187 -17.96 -23.13 28.87
CA LEU A 187 -17.48 -21.81 29.31
C LEU A 187 -17.99 -20.67 28.43
N ALA A 188 -17.95 -20.84 27.10
CA ALA A 188 -18.49 -19.87 26.16
C ALA A 188 -20.01 -19.70 26.26
N CYS A 189 -20.73 -20.77 26.61
CA CYS A 189 -22.18 -20.73 26.80
C CYS A 189 -22.60 -19.94 28.06
N GLU A 190 -21.72 -19.78 29.05
CA GLU A 190 -22.01 -18.94 30.23
C GLU A 190 -22.34 -17.50 29.83
N TYR A 191 -21.66 -16.96 28.81
CA TYR A 191 -21.95 -15.63 28.26
C TYR A 191 -23.36 -15.50 27.65
N LEU A 192 -23.95 -16.60 27.16
CA LEU A 192 -25.33 -16.62 26.63
C LEU A 192 -26.39 -16.87 27.70
N LEU A 193 -26.02 -17.61 28.74
CA LEU A 193 -26.91 -17.99 29.83
C LEU A 193 -26.98 -16.90 30.91
N SER A 194 -25.92 -16.11 31.05
CA SER A 194 -25.85 -15.03 32.02
C SER A 194 -27.00 -14.03 31.85
N SER A 195 -27.70 -13.75 32.96
CA SER A 195 -28.68 -12.67 33.04
C SER A 195 -28.03 -11.32 33.34
N ASP A 196 -26.79 -11.34 33.81
CA ASP A 196 -26.04 -10.16 34.24
C ASP A 196 -25.94 -9.14 33.10
N LYS A 197 -26.15 -7.88 33.45
CA LYS A 197 -26.07 -6.76 32.52
C LYS A 197 -24.62 -6.49 32.14
N ASP A 198 -23.70 -6.57 33.11
CA ASP A 198 -22.30 -6.22 32.90
C ASP A 198 -21.62 -7.21 31.96
N ILE A 199 -21.86 -8.51 32.13
CA ILE A 199 -21.37 -9.58 31.24
C ILE A 199 -21.90 -9.41 29.80
N LYS A 200 -23.14 -8.94 29.65
CA LYS A 200 -23.73 -8.70 28.32
C LYS A 200 -23.19 -7.44 27.65
N GLU A 201 -22.88 -6.40 28.42
CA GLU A 201 -22.23 -5.20 27.91
C GLU A 201 -20.78 -5.52 27.50
N GLU A 202 -20.03 -6.25 28.33
CA GLU A 202 -18.68 -6.73 28.01
C GLU A 202 -18.67 -7.53 26.70
N LEU A 203 -19.60 -8.48 26.53
CA LEU A 203 -19.72 -9.26 25.29
C LEU A 203 -20.06 -8.38 24.07
N GLN A 204 -20.89 -7.35 24.25
CA GLN A 204 -21.26 -6.45 23.14
C GLN A 204 -20.09 -5.56 22.73
N ASP A 205 -19.36 -5.01 23.69
CA ASP A 205 -18.18 -4.18 23.44
C ASP A 205 -17.07 -5.01 22.76
N ALA A 206 -16.88 -6.24 23.22
CA ALA A 206 -16.02 -7.24 22.61
C ALA A 206 -16.36 -7.51 21.13
N ILE A 207 -17.63 -7.81 20.83
CA ILE A 207 -18.10 -8.05 19.46
C ILE A 207 -17.89 -6.79 18.60
N ALA A 208 -18.17 -5.60 19.14
CA ALA A 208 -17.99 -4.34 18.42
C ALA A 208 -16.51 -4.09 18.09
N SER A 209 -15.62 -4.32 19.05
CA SER A 209 -14.17 -4.20 18.89
C SER A 209 -13.64 -5.16 17.81
N GLU A 210 -14.03 -6.44 17.87
CA GLU A 210 -13.58 -7.44 16.88
C GLU A 210 -14.12 -7.13 15.48
N MET A 211 -15.35 -6.61 15.37
CA MET A 211 -15.89 -6.16 14.08
C MET A 211 -15.04 -5.03 13.47
N ILE A 212 -14.58 -4.07 14.28
CA ILE A 212 -13.68 -3.01 13.82
C ILE A 212 -12.36 -3.63 13.34
N ALA A 213 -11.80 -4.56 14.12
CA ALA A 213 -10.56 -5.23 13.79
C ALA A 213 -10.65 -6.00 12.46
N ILE A 214 -11.75 -6.74 12.23
CA ILE A 214 -12.03 -7.41 10.96
C ILE A 214 -12.07 -6.41 9.79
N LYS A 215 -12.77 -5.28 9.96
CA LYS A 215 -12.84 -4.25 8.90
C LYS A 215 -11.46 -3.67 8.58
N VAL A 216 -10.66 -3.37 9.61
CA VAL A 216 -9.29 -2.88 9.42
C VAL A 216 -8.44 -3.93 8.70
N TYR A 217 -8.56 -5.19 9.09
CA TYR A 217 -7.83 -6.30 8.46
C TYR A 217 -8.13 -6.42 6.97
N PHE A 218 -9.41 -6.44 6.58
CA PHE A 218 -9.80 -6.42 5.16
C PHE A 218 -9.36 -5.15 4.45
N GLY A 219 -9.42 -4.00 5.13
CA GLY A 219 -8.91 -2.73 4.62
C GLY A 219 -7.42 -2.78 4.29
N LEU A 220 -6.60 -3.42 5.13
CA LEU A 220 -5.17 -3.62 4.90
C LEU A 220 -4.91 -4.53 3.69
N ILE A 221 -5.64 -5.63 3.56
CA ILE A 221 -5.56 -6.54 2.39
C ILE A 221 -5.82 -5.75 1.11
N ILE A 222 -6.94 -5.03 1.05
CA ILE A 222 -7.30 -4.21 -0.10
C ILE A 222 -6.22 -3.15 -0.36
N GLY A 223 -5.70 -2.53 0.70
CA GLY A 223 -4.59 -1.57 0.63
C GLY A 223 -3.38 -2.14 -0.09
N PHE A 224 -2.87 -3.30 0.33
CA PHE A 224 -1.70 -3.93 -0.30
C PHE A 224 -1.95 -4.28 -1.77
N PHE A 225 -3.10 -4.86 -2.11
CA PHE A 225 -3.47 -5.15 -3.51
C PHE A 225 -3.57 -3.88 -4.35
N PHE A 226 -4.16 -2.82 -3.81
CA PHE A 226 -4.28 -1.53 -4.48
C PHE A 226 -2.91 -0.89 -4.74
N MET A 227 -2.00 -0.95 -3.77
CA MET A 227 -0.62 -0.47 -3.96
C MET A 227 0.13 -1.28 -5.03
N GLY A 228 -0.02 -2.61 -5.02
CA GLY A 228 0.51 -3.47 -6.08
C GLY A 228 -0.03 -3.09 -7.47
N ALA A 229 -1.34 -2.83 -7.57
CA ALA A 229 -1.96 -2.40 -8.82
C ALA A 229 -1.44 -1.05 -9.32
N ILE A 230 -1.24 -0.07 -8.43
CA ILE A 230 -0.63 1.23 -8.77
C ILE A 230 0.76 1.04 -9.37
N ILE A 231 1.57 0.15 -8.79
CA ILE A 231 2.93 -0.14 -9.29
C ILE A 231 2.85 -0.76 -10.70
N VAL A 232 1.97 -1.74 -10.91
CA VAL A 232 1.80 -2.36 -12.24
C VAL A 232 1.35 -1.33 -13.29
N LEU A 233 0.37 -0.49 -12.97
CA LEU A 233 -0.09 0.58 -13.85
C LEU A 233 1.02 1.62 -14.13
N GLY A 234 1.81 1.98 -13.12
CA GLY A 234 2.94 2.86 -13.29
C GLY A 234 4.01 2.27 -14.22
N TYR A 235 4.24 0.96 -14.14
CA TYR A 235 5.20 0.27 -15.01
C TYR A 235 4.73 0.26 -16.47
N THR A 236 3.46 -0.04 -16.73
CA THR A 236 2.90 -0.03 -18.09
C THR A 236 2.97 1.37 -18.70
N ASN A 237 2.60 2.38 -17.92
CA ASN A 237 2.66 3.78 -18.33
C ASN A 237 4.10 4.21 -18.62
N PHE A 238 5.04 3.90 -17.72
CA PHE A 238 6.46 4.19 -17.90
C PHE A 238 7.02 3.54 -19.18
N ARG A 239 6.69 2.27 -19.44
CA ARG A 239 7.19 1.56 -20.63
C ARG A 239 6.68 2.20 -21.93
N GLN A 240 5.40 2.53 -22.00
CA GLN A 240 4.80 3.19 -23.16
C GLN A 240 5.41 4.58 -23.37
N LEU A 241 5.45 5.38 -22.31
CA LEU A 241 5.97 6.75 -22.35
C LEU A 241 7.47 6.77 -22.72
N ASN A 242 8.26 5.87 -22.15
CA ASN A 242 9.68 5.77 -22.47
C ASN A 242 9.93 5.38 -23.93
N LYS A 243 9.09 4.49 -24.49
CA LYS A 243 9.15 4.12 -25.91
C LYS A 243 8.93 5.35 -26.80
N ILE A 244 7.83 6.08 -26.59
CA ILE A 244 7.50 7.28 -27.38
C ILE A 244 8.63 8.31 -27.32
N VAL A 245 9.15 8.60 -26.12
CA VAL A 245 10.24 9.57 -25.95
C VAL A 245 11.53 9.09 -26.62
N CYS A 246 11.84 7.79 -26.61
CA CYS A 246 13.01 7.27 -27.32
C CYS A 246 12.84 7.38 -28.84
N ASP A 247 11.65 7.08 -29.36
CA ASP A 247 11.35 7.13 -30.80
C ASP A 247 11.49 8.59 -31.31
N ILE A 248 10.97 9.58 -30.57
CA ILE A 248 11.11 11.01 -30.91
C ILE A 248 12.58 11.46 -30.86
N LYS A 249 13.35 11.00 -29.86
CA LYS A 249 14.78 11.32 -29.77
C LYS A 249 15.57 10.72 -30.94
N GLU A 250 15.18 9.54 -31.41
CA GLU A 250 15.81 8.88 -32.55
C GLU A 250 15.46 9.58 -33.87
N GLU A 251 14.20 9.99 -34.05
CA GLU A 251 13.75 10.81 -35.19
C GLU A 251 14.52 12.13 -35.25
N ASN A 252 14.59 12.87 -34.14
CA ASN A 252 15.34 14.13 -34.08
C ASN A 252 16.83 13.94 -34.38
N ARG A 253 17.43 12.82 -33.93
CA ARG A 253 18.84 12.51 -34.22
C ARG A 253 19.06 12.17 -35.69
N ASN A 254 18.13 11.46 -36.32
CA ASN A 254 18.21 11.11 -37.73
C ASN A 254 18.02 12.36 -38.61
N ASN A 255 17.08 13.24 -38.25
CA ASN A 255 16.89 14.52 -38.94
C ASN A 255 18.13 15.43 -38.82
N LEU A 256 18.79 15.46 -37.67
CA LEU A 256 20.07 16.17 -37.48
C LEU A 256 21.25 15.54 -38.25
N ASN A 257 21.14 14.29 -38.70
CA ASN A 257 22.14 13.57 -39.49
C ASN A 257 21.80 13.51 -41.00
N LEU A 258 20.67 14.08 -41.42
CA LEU A 258 20.21 14.12 -42.83
C LEU A 258 20.42 15.49 -43.50
N ASP A 259 21.00 16.46 -42.80
CA ASP A 259 21.39 17.79 -43.32
C ASP A 259 22.90 17.88 -43.63
N CYS A 260 23.45 16.91 -44.39
CA CYS A 260 24.78 17.02 -45.00
C CYS A 260 24.70 16.83 -46.52
#